data_AF-A0A955QB39-F1
#
_entry.id   AF-A0A955QB39-F1
#
_cell.length_a   1.000
_cell.length_b   1.000
_cell.length_c   1.000
_cell.angle_alpha   90.00
_cell.angle_beta   90.00
_cell.angle_gamma   90.00
#
_symmetry.space_group_name_H-M   'P 1'
#
loop_
_entity.id
_entity.type
_entity.pdbx_description
1 polymer ?
#
loop_
_entity_poly.entity_id
_entity_poly.type
_entity_poly.pdbx_seq_one_letter_code
_entity_poly.pdbx_strand_id
1 'polypeptide(L)'
;MIKLDLLFMTFSPFTCKKLPWAFILACILFDFLGVASFPGPAYAASYFEDGFLGLTQEELRQKLGVPMAVRSRKAALRVFSYYSFQEWQKYFKSLVSPENGEDVYTFQRGATNVRYSFVYTPDLNEGKDFPTLYVQRCEIEFTPAVPIDMIPSLVPEFLPSREVSTPAFRSNLWVLLFKGPPASETPFIVKEQGKEKFSWSLAYQMFSVNGIPDPLTLQASIDRLEITAQSLQVVKARQRLTHEPIMNPFSQEFQQRPEILLSPKKTIPLPQYED
;
A
#
# COMPACT_ATOMS: atom_id res chain seq x y z
N MET A 1 17.90 80.25 23.56
CA MET A 1 17.99 81.45 22.70
C MET A 1 17.91 80.97 21.27
N ILE A 2 16.79 81.25 20.62
CA ILE A 2 16.44 80.83 19.26
C ILE A 2 17.17 81.74 18.27
N LYS A 3 17.76 81.18 17.21
CA LYS A 3 17.83 81.85 15.92
C LYS A 3 17.88 80.84 14.78
N LEU A 4 16.74 80.82 14.08
CA LEU A 4 16.49 80.24 12.78
C LEU A 4 17.02 81.27 11.77
N ASP A 5 17.83 80.88 10.79
CA ASP A 5 18.03 81.72 9.60
C ASP A 5 18.09 80.91 8.30
N LEU A 6 17.36 81.48 7.35
CA LEU A 6 16.93 81.05 6.04
C LEU A 6 18.01 80.55 5.07
N LEU A 7 17.57 79.58 4.26
CA LEU A 7 17.89 79.33 2.86
C LEU A 7 18.67 80.42 2.11
N PHE A 8 19.75 80.00 1.44
CA PHE A 8 20.11 80.50 0.11
C PHE A 8 20.38 79.30 -0.82
N MET A 9 19.48 79.12 -1.79
CA MET A 9 19.70 78.29 -2.98
C MET A 9 20.73 78.99 -3.88
N THR A 10 21.80 78.29 -4.21
CA THR A 10 22.65 78.62 -5.35
C THR A 10 22.68 77.43 -6.31
N PHE A 11 22.08 77.64 -7.48
CA PHE A 11 22.18 76.76 -8.64
C PHE A 11 23.63 76.73 -9.16
N SER A 12 24.11 75.55 -9.53
CA SER A 12 25.26 75.40 -10.42
C SER A 12 25.01 74.32 -11.47
N PRO A 13 25.65 74.41 -12.65
CA PRO A 13 25.11 73.90 -13.90
C PRO A 13 25.61 72.48 -14.26
N PHE A 14 24.77 71.81 -15.05
CA PHE A 14 25.09 70.77 -16.04
C PHE A 14 26.42 70.01 -15.90
N THR A 15 26.31 68.73 -15.52
CA THR A 15 27.11 67.67 -16.17
C THR A 15 26.25 66.44 -16.44
N CYS A 16 25.98 66.25 -17.73
CA CYS A 16 25.48 65.02 -18.34
C CYS A 16 26.46 63.88 -18.09
N LYS A 17 26.08 62.86 -17.30
CA LYS A 17 26.76 61.56 -17.26
C LYS A 17 25.74 60.43 -17.12
N LYS A 18 25.47 59.83 -18.29
CA LYS A 18 25.06 58.45 -18.57
C LYS A 18 24.58 57.64 -17.36
N LEU A 19 23.27 57.49 -17.30
CA LEU A 19 22.58 56.45 -16.52
C LEU A 19 23.18 55.07 -16.91
N PRO A 20 23.68 54.28 -15.95
CA PRO A 20 24.37 53.04 -16.28
C PRO A 20 23.35 51.98 -16.69
N TRP A 21 23.47 51.56 -17.94
CA TRP A 21 22.84 50.40 -18.60
C TRP A 21 23.08 49.09 -17.83
N ALA A 22 23.99 49.11 -16.86
CA ALA A 22 24.25 48.03 -15.90
C ALA A 22 23.05 47.72 -14.97
N PHE A 23 22.15 48.66 -14.71
CA PHE A 23 20.97 48.39 -13.86
C PHE A 23 19.84 47.66 -14.61
N ILE A 24 19.73 47.83 -15.93
CA ILE A 24 18.69 47.14 -16.73
C ILE A 24 19.14 45.69 -17.03
N LEU A 25 20.43 45.46 -17.24
CA LEU A 25 20.99 44.11 -17.42
C LEU A 25 20.97 43.26 -16.14
N ALA A 26 21.09 43.87 -14.95
CA ALA A 26 20.98 43.15 -13.68
C ALA A 26 19.55 42.66 -13.38
N CYS A 27 18.52 43.36 -13.86
CA CYS A 27 17.13 42.91 -13.71
C CYS A 27 16.76 41.81 -14.73
N ILE A 28 17.34 41.80 -15.93
CA ILE A 28 17.05 40.77 -16.95
C ILE A 28 17.82 39.46 -16.67
N LEU A 29 18.95 39.51 -15.96
CA LEU A 29 19.72 38.31 -15.58
C LEU A 29 19.23 37.64 -14.29
N PHE A 30 18.28 38.24 -13.56
CA PHE A 30 17.68 37.63 -12.35
C PHE A 30 16.41 36.80 -12.63
N ASP A 31 15.87 36.86 -13.86
CA ASP A 31 14.72 36.04 -14.29
C ASP A 31 15.13 34.65 -14.83
N PHE A 32 16.43 34.35 -14.91
CA PHE A 32 16.98 33.06 -15.34
C PHE A 32 17.60 32.24 -14.21
N LEU A 33 17.29 32.55 -12.95
CA LEU A 33 17.55 31.63 -11.84
C LEU A 33 16.37 30.66 -11.77
N GLY A 34 16.66 29.41 -12.16
CA GLY A 34 15.69 28.38 -12.47
C GLY A 34 14.50 28.35 -11.51
N VAL A 35 13.31 28.45 -12.10
CA VAL A 35 12.09 27.88 -11.54
C VAL A 35 12.42 26.44 -11.22
N ALA A 36 12.81 26.19 -9.96
CA ALA A 36 12.79 24.87 -9.40
C ALA A 36 11.32 24.46 -9.49
N SER A 37 11.00 23.59 -10.45
CA SER A 37 9.75 22.88 -10.50
C SER A 37 9.67 22.09 -9.20
N PHE A 38 9.12 22.72 -8.16
CA PHE A 38 8.61 21.98 -7.02
C PHE A 38 7.54 21.07 -7.60
N PRO A 39 7.69 19.73 -7.52
CA PRO A 39 6.57 18.87 -7.84
C PRO A 39 5.43 19.34 -6.93
N GLY A 40 4.35 19.82 -7.53
CA GLY A 40 3.15 20.16 -6.78
C GLY A 40 2.77 18.96 -5.92
N PRO A 41 2.20 19.16 -4.72
CA PRO A 41 1.72 18.04 -3.93
C PRO A 41 0.66 17.33 -4.77
N ALA A 42 1.03 16.20 -5.38
CA ALA A 42 0.09 15.29 -6.00
C ALA A 42 -0.72 14.70 -4.84
N TYR A 43 -1.81 15.37 -4.48
CA TYR A 43 -2.84 14.79 -3.62
C TYR A 43 -3.59 13.74 -4.43
N ALA A 44 -2.92 12.64 -4.72
CA ALA A 44 -3.55 11.41 -5.17
C ALA A 44 -3.96 10.63 -3.93
N ALA A 45 -5.26 10.40 -3.80
CA ALA A 45 -5.83 9.62 -2.72
C ALA A 45 -5.85 8.16 -3.13
N SER A 46 -5.55 7.26 -2.20
CA SER A 46 -5.84 5.83 -2.37
C SER A 46 -7.33 5.64 -2.69
N TYR A 47 -7.66 4.68 -3.56
CA TYR A 47 -9.04 4.39 -3.96
C TYR A 47 -9.88 3.87 -2.78
N PHE A 48 -9.20 3.41 -1.74
CA PHE A 48 -9.80 2.86 -0.54
C PHE A 48 -9.20 3.50 0.72
N GLU A 49 -9.90 3.33 1.83
CA GLU A 49 -9.50 3.83 3.15
C GLU A 49 -8.26 3.14 3.75
N ASP A 50 -7.72 2.09 3.12
CA ASP A 50 -6.46 1.47 3.56
C ASP A 50 -5.23 2.37 3.33
N GLY A 51 -5.33 3.36 2.43
CA GLY A 51 -4.24 4.31 2.20
C GLY A 51 -3.19 3.86 1.18
N PHE A 52 -3.30 2.69 0.56
CA PHE A 52 -2.33 2.16 -0.41
C PHE A 52 -2.93 1.72 -1.74
N LEU A 53 -4.05 0.99 -1.74
CA LEU A 53 -4.62 0.48 -2.98
C LEU A 53 -4.97 1.63 -3.93
N GLY A 54 -4.53 1.52 -5.19
CA GLY A 54 -4.71 2.56 -6.20
C GLY A 54 -3.67 3.68 -6.20
N LEU A 55 -2.73 3.72 -5.25
CA LEU A 55 -1.58 4.64 -5.39
C LEU A 55 -0.70 4.24 -6.57
N THR A 56 -0.08 5.21 -7.22
CA THR A 56 1.02 4.94 -8.15
C THR A 56 2.27 4.46 -7.40
N GLN A 57 3.17 3.78 -8.11
CA GLN A 57 4.46 3.38 -7.54
C GLN A 57 5.27 4.59 -7.03
N GLU A 58 5.22 5.71 -7.75
CA GLU A 58 5.85 6.96 -7.36
C GLU A 58 5.23 7.53 -6.06
N GLU A 59 3.91 7.59 -5.96
CA GLU A 59 3.20 8.05 -4.76
C GLU A 59 3.47 7.18 -3.55
N LEU A 60 3.49 5.86 -3.73
CA LEU A 60 3.84 4.93 -2.67
C LEU A 60 5.24 5.22 -2.11
N ARG A 61 6.21 5.44 -3.00
CA ARG A 61 7.60 5.76 -2.61
C ARG A 61 7.73 7.15 -2.00
N GLN A 62 6.90 8.11 -2.39
CA GLN A 62 6.80 9.39 -1.70
C GLN A 62 6.27 9.21 -0.27
N LYS A 63 5.29 8.32 -0.10
CA LYS A 63 4.66 8.03 1.21
C LYS A 63 5.56 7.22 2.15
N LEU A 64 6.26 6.20 1.65
CA LEU A 64 7.04 5.25 2.46
C LEU A 64 8.56 5.44 2.38
N GLY A 65 9.02 6.29 1.46
CA GLY A 65 10.44 6.46 1.15
C GLY A 65 10.96 5.45 0.13
N VAL A 66 12.28 5.35 0.03
CA VAL A 66 12.93 4.43 -0.90
C VAL A 66 12.71 2.97 -0.44
N PRO A 67 12.34 2.05 -1.33
CA PRO A 67 12.20 0.63 -0.99
C PRO A 67 13.50 0.07 -0.41
N MET A 68 13.38 -0.74 0.64
CA MET A 68 14.54 -1.40 1.25
C MET A 68 15.08 -2.53 0.38
N ALA A 69 14.19 -3.18 -0.37
CA ALA A 69 14.51 -4.15 -1.39
C ALA A 69 13.43 -4.13 -2.48
N VAL A 70 13.73 -4.76 -3.61
CA VAL A 70 12.71 -5.13 -4.61
C VAL A 70 12.73 -6.64 -4.73
N ARG A 71 11.57 -7.27 -4.64
CA ARG A 71 11.45 -8.72 -4.86
C ARG A 71 10.76 -8.99 -6.19
N SER A 72 11.21 -10.02 -6.90
CA SER A 72 10.50 -10.53 -8.08
C SER A 72 10.04 -11.96 -7.85
N ARG A 73 8.88 -12.29 -8.40
CA ARG A 73 8.25 -13.61 -8.28
C ARG A 73 8.46 -14.41 -9.55
N LYS A 74 9.02 -15.63 -9.43
CA LYS A 74 8.93 -16.61 -10.52
C LYS A 74 7.53 -17.23 -10.53
N ALA A 75 6.75 -16.92 -11.56
CA ALA A 75 5.28 -17.06 -11.64
C ALA A 75 4.70 -18.40 -11.14
N ALA A 76 5.40 -19.53 -11.30
CA ALA A 76 4.88 -20.85 -10.97
C ALA A 76 5.18 -21.35 -9.53
N LEU A 77 6.26 -20.90 -8.88
CA LEU A 77 6.81 -21.62 -7.71
C LEU A 77 6.74 -20.86 -6.38
N ARG A 78 6.17 -19.64 -6.34
CA ARG A 78 6.24 -18.75 -5.16
C ARG A 78 7.67 -18.60 -4.60
N VAL A 79 8.67 -18.71 -5.48
CA VAL A 79 10.07 -18.44 -5.15
C VAL A 79 10.32 -16.96 -5.43
N PHE A 80 10.70 -16.24 -4.38
CA PHE A 80 11.04 -14.83 -4.46
C PHE A 80 12.56 -14.67 -4.55
N SER A 81 12.99 -13.81 -5.46
CA SER A 81 14.36 -13.31 -5.50
C SER A 81 14.36 -11.86 -5.03
N TYR A 82 15.26 -11.53 -4.11
CA TYR A 82 15.38 -10.19 -3.53
C TYR A 82 16.61 -9.50 -4.12
N TYR A 83 16.43 -8.25 -4.52
CA TYR A 83 17.46 -7.39 -5.08
C TYR A 83 17.55 -6.10 -4.28
N SER A 84 18.72 -5.48 -4.25
CA SER A 84 18.82 -4.11 -3.77
C SER A 84 18.05 -3.17 -4.72
N PHE A 85 17.49 -2.08 -4.18
CA PHE A 85 16.77 -1.11 -5.01
C PHE A 85 17.67 -0.50 -6.11
N GLN A 86 18.95 -0.30 -5.83
CA GLN A 86 19.91 0.24 -6.80
C GLN A 86 20.16 -0.72 -7.97
N GLU A 87 20.38 -2.01 -7.70
CA GLU A 87 20.55 -3.03 -8.75
C GLU A 87 19.27 -3.22 -9.56
N TRP A 88 18.11 -3.17 -8.89
CA TRP A 88 16.82 -3.22 -9.57
C TRP A 88 16.67 -2.09 -10.58
N GLN A 89 16.93 -0.85 -10.14
CA GLN A 89 16.84 0.33 -10.98
C GLN A 89 17.83 0.33 -12.14
N LYS A 90 19.02 -0.21 -11.94
CA LYS A 90 20.10 -0.19 -12.93
C LYS A 90 20.01 -1.33 -13.95
N TYR A 91 19.60 -2.52 -13.53
CA TYR A 91 19.74 -3.74 -14.33
C TYR A 91 18.43 -4.51 -14.49
N PHE A 92 17.75 -4.83 -13.39
CA PHE A 92 16.68 -5.84 -13.45
C PHE A 92 15.37 -5.31 -14.00
N LYS A 93 15.00 -4.04 -13.77
CA LYS A 93 13.72 -3.50 -14.26
C LYS A 93 13.55 -3.63 -15.78
N SER A 94 14.65 -3.58 -16.53
CA SER A 94 14.64 -3.72 -17.99
C SER A 94 14.64 -5.17 -18.46
N LEU A 95 15.06 -6.11 -17.61
CA LEU A 95 15.17 -7.54 -17.96
C LEU A 95 13.88 -8.32 -17.65
N VAL A 96 13.24 -8.01 -16.52
CA VAL A 96 12.06 -8.75 -16.04
C VAL A 96 10.78 -7.92 -16.08
N SER A 97 10.82 -6.75 -16.72
CA SER A 97 9.77 -5.72 -16.72
C SER A 97 9.48 -5.09 -15.34
N PRO A 98 9.22 -3.78 -15.25
CA PRO A 98 9.05 -3.09 -13.97
C PRO A 98 7.88 -3.60 -13.11
N GLU A 99 6.78 -4.02 -13.73
CA GLU A 99 5.57 -4.53 -13.06
C GLU A 99 5.81 -5.81 -12.25
N ASN A 100 6.87 -6.56 -12.55
CA ASN A 100 7.25 -7.78 -11.84
C ASN A 100 8.15 -7.49 -10.62
N GLY A 101 8.50 -6.23 -10.37
CA GLY A 101 9.23 -5.79 -9.18
C GLY A 101 8.29 -5.28 -8.11
N GLU A 102 8.21 -6.01 -7.01
CA GLU A 102 7.44 -5.61 -5.83
C GLU A 102 8.34 -4.83 -4.88
N ASP A 103 7.95 -3.59 -4.53
CA ASP A 103 8.69 -2.80 -3.55
C ASP A 103 8.49 -3.38 -2.14
N VAL A 104 9.59 -3.56 -1.40
CA VAL A 104 9.59 -4.21 -0.08
C VAL A 104 10.03 -3.22 1.00
N TYR A 105 9.26 -3.19 2.08
CA TYR A 105 9.53 -2.40 3.28
C TYR A 105 9.40 -3.29 4.51
N THR A 106 10.40 -3.31 5.39
CA THR A 106 10.37 -4.12 6.61
C THR A 106 10.43 -3.22 7.83
N PHE A 107 9.47 -3.39 8.73
CA PHE A 107 9.38 -2.65 9.98
C PHE A 107 9.46 -3.60 11.17
N GLN A 108 10.29 -3.26 12.15
CA GLN A 108 10.27 -3.93 13.44
C GLN A 108 9.17 -3.30 14.30
N ARG A 109 8.15 -4.08 14.68
CA ARG A 109 7.04 -3.65 15.54
C ARG A 109 6.98 -4.56 16.76
N GLY A 110 7.57 -4.11 17.87
CA GLY A 110 7.77 -4.94 19.05
C GLY A 110 8.75 -6.09 18.75
N ALA A 111 8.33 -7.33 19.01
CA ALA A 111 9.11 -8.53 18.71
C ALA A 111 8.90 -9.07 17.28
N THR A 112 7.99 -8.46 16.50
CA THR A 112 7.59 -8.96 15.18
C THR A 112 8.20 -8.12 14.06
N ASN A 113 8.81 -8.79 13.09
CA ASN A 113 9.12 -8.20 11.79
C ASN A 113 7.84 -8.18 10.94
N VAL A 114 7.46 -6.99 10.48
CA VAL A 114 6.31 -6.76 9.61
C VAL A 114 6.84 -6.31 8.26
N ARG A 115 6.77 -7.20 7.26
CA ARG A 115 7.27 -6.94 5.90
C ARG A 115 6.12 -6.67 4.95
N TYR A 116 6.06 -5.46 4.43
CA TYR A 116 5.14 -5.05 3.38
C TYR A 116 5.78 -5.32 2.02
N SER A 117 5.00 -5.82 1.07
CA SER A 117 5.38 -6.01 -0.33
C SER A 117 4.23 -5.58 -1.23
N PHE A 118 4.51 -4.66 -2.15
CA PHE A 118 3.49 -4.03 -2.99
C PHE A 118 3.50 -4.61 -4.40
N VAL A 119 2.37 -5.19 -4.79
CA VAL A 119 2.16 -5.77 -6.12
C VAL A 119 1.50 -4.74 -7.01
N TYR A 120 2.04 -4.58 -8.21
CA TYR A 120 1.61 -3.56 -9.14
C TYR A 120 0.82 -4.13 -10.31
N THR A 121 -0.04 -3.28 -10.88
CA THR A 121 -0.69 -3.52 -12.18
C THR A 121 -0.43 -2.34 -13.11
N PRO A 122 -0.07 -2.58 -14.38
CA PRO A 122 0.28 -1.52 -15.32
C PRO A 122 -0.95 -0.80 -15.91
N ASP A 123 -0.82 0.50 -16.20
CA ASP A 123 -1.80 1.22 -17.00
C ASP A 123 -1.63 1.06 -18.51
N LEU A 124 -2.19 -0.03 -19.03
CA LEU A 124 -2.17 -0.34 -20.46
C LEU A 124 -2.86 0.69 -21.37
N ASN A 125 -3.59 1.67 -20.83
CA ASN A 125 -4.26 2.70 -21.63
C ASN A 125 -3.33 3.85 -22.03
N GLU A 126 -2.15 3.98 -21.42
CA GLU A 126 -1.27 5.13 -21.64
C GLU A 126 -0.49 5.07 -22.98
N GLY A 127 -0.44 3.90 -23.62
CA GLY A 127 0.32 3.72 -24.87
C GLY A 127 1.84 3.94 -24.73
N LYS A 128 2.39 3.87 -23.51
CA LYS A 128 3.81 4.01 -23.22
C LYS A 128 4.48 2.63 -23.14
N ASP A 129 5.76 2.57 -23.48
CA ASP A 129 6.59 1.35 -23.34
C ASP A 129 6.66 0.89 -21.87
N PHE A 130 6.71 1.84 -20.93
CA PHE A 130 6.65 1.59 -19.49
C PHE A 130 5.47 2.38 -18.90
N PRO A 131 4.29 1.76 -18.78
CA PRO A 131 3.11 2.43 -18.27
C PRO A 131 3.22 2.70 -16.77
N THR A 132 2.45 3.67 -16.29
CA THR A 132 2.30 3.95 -14.86
C THR A 132 1.84 2.68 -14.13
N LEU A 133 2.47 2.40 -12.99
CA LEU A 133 2.19 1.22 -12.17
C LEU A 133 1.33 1.62 -10.97
N TYR A 134 0.21 0.92 -10.78
CA TYR A 134 -0.72 1.15 -9.67
C TYR A 134 -0.67 -0.01 -8.68
N VAL A 135 -0.72 0.31 -7.37
CA VAL A 135 -0.80 -0.70 -6.31
C VAL A 135 -2.11 -1.47 -6.42
N GLN A 136 -2.01 -2.74 -6.82
CA GLN A 136 -3.14 -3.66 -6.91
C GLN A 136 -3.37 -4.42 -5.61
N ARG A 137 -2.28 -4.72 -4.89
CA ARG A 137 -2.30 -5.53 -3.68
C ARG A 137 -1.13 -5.19 -2.78
N CYS A 138 -1.38 -5.17 -1.48
CA CYS A 138 -0.35 -5.11 -0.46
C CYS A 138 -0.31 -6.45 0.30
N GLU A 139 0.80 -7.17 0.20
CA GLU A 139 1.08 -8.36 1.01
C GLU A 139 1.89 -7.97 2.24
N ILE A 140 1.48 -8.43 3.42
CA ILE A 140 2.10 -8.11 4.70
C ILE A 140 2.42 -9.42 5.40
N GLU A 141 3.71 -9.70 5.58
CA GLU A 141 4.21 -10.94 6.19
C GLU A 141 4.69 -10.65 7.62
N PHE A 142 4.35 -11.54 8.54
CA PHE A 142 4.73 -11.48 9.95
C PHE A 142 5.82 -12.52 10.25
N THR A 143 6.88 -12.10 10.94
CA THR A 143 7.91 -13.04 11.42
C THR A 143 8.30 -12.67 12.86
N PRO A 144 7.93 -13.50 13.87
CA PRO A 144 7.11 -14.71 13.79
C PRO A 144 5.64 -14.42 13.41
N ALA A 145 4.87 -15.47 13.15
CA ALA A 145 3.42 -15.39 12.97
C ALA A 145 2.73 -14.83 14.23
N VAL A 146 1.58 -14.17 14.05
CA VAL A 146 0.91 -13.39 15.10
C VAL A 146 -0.56 -13.78 15.26
N PRO A 147 -1.14 -13.69 16.47
CA PRO A 147 -2.57 -13.81 16.69
C PRO A 147 -3.40 -12.81 15.88
N ILE A 148 -4.64 -13.16 15.52
CA ILE A 148 -5.58 -12.29 14.79
C ILE A 148 -5.85 -10.98 15.55
N ASP A 149 -6.01 -11.03 16.87
CA ASP A 149 -6.29 -9.84 17.69
C ASP A 149 -5.13 -8.82 17.74
N MET A 150 -3.90 -9.27 17.51
CA MET A 150 -2.72 -8.40 17.47
C MET A 150 -2.59 -7.62 16.16
N ILE A 151 -3.16 -8.12 15.05
CA ILE A 151 -2.95 -7.54 13.71
C ILE A 151 -3.28 -6.04 13.63
N PRO A 152 -4.42 -5.53 14.17
CA PRO A 152 -4.73 -4.10 14.12
C PRO A 152 -3.67 -3.19 14.78
N SER A 153 -2.95 -3.70 15.79
CA SER A 153 -1.85 -2.95 16.43
C SER A 153 -0.56 -2.99 15.61
N LEU A 154 -0.37 -4.05 14.84
CA LEU A 154 0.81 -4.29 14.02
C LEU A 154 0.66 -3.76 12.59
N VAL A 155 -0.53 -3.40 12.13
CA VAL A 155 -0.83 -2.92 10.77
C VAL A 155 -1.91 -1.82 10.87
N PRO A 156 -1.53 -0.53 10.96
CA PRO A 156 -2.47 0.59 11.07
C PRO A 156 -3.50 0.67 9.93
N GLU A 157 -3.14 0.16 8.75
CA GLU A 157 -3.99 0.15 7.55
C GLU A 157 -5.04 -0.99 7.57
N PHE A 158 -4.90 -1.93 8.50
CA PHE A 158 -5.86 -3.01 8.73
C PHE A 158 -6.93 -2.53 9.71
N LEU A 159 -8.04 -2.03 9.16
CA LEU A 159 -9.15 -1.45 9.91
C LEU A 159 -10.43 -2.28 9.71
N PRO A 160 -10.49 -3.54 10.18
CA PRO A 160 -11.63 -4.42 9.94
C PRO A 160 -12.93 -3.83 10.49
N SER A 161 -14.04 -4.09 9.80
CA SER A 161 -15.37 -3.69 10.29
C SER A 161 -15.69 -4.39 11.61
N ARG A 162 -16.39 -3.68 12.51
CA ARG A 162 -16.92 -4.24 13.77
C ARG A 162 -18.39 -4.65 13.66
N GLU A 163 -19.02 -4.45 12.50
CA GLU A 163 -20.42 -4.82 12.29
C GLU A 163 -20.57 -6.32 11.99
N VAL A 164 -21.58 -6.94 12.59
CA VAL A 164 -21.93 -8.37 12.35
C VAL A 164 -22.38 -8.61 10.93
N SER A 165 -23.08 -7.63 10.34
CA SER A 165 -23.60 -7.67 8.98
C SER A 165 -22.50 -7.69 7.91
N THR A 166 -21.26 -7.32 8.29
CA THR A 166 -20.14 -7.28 7.34
C THR A 166 -19.75 -8.70 6.92
N PRO A 167 -19.74 -9.01 5.61
CA PRO A 167 -19.44 -10.35 5.14
C PRO A 167 -18.02 -10.82 5.52
N ALA A 168 -17.96 -11.99 6.13
CA ALA A 168 -16.73 -12.71 6.42
C ALA A 168 -16.82 -14.16 5.91
N PHE A 169 -15.71 -14.69 5.44
CA PHE A 169 -15.60 -16.05 4.92
C PHE A 169 -14.32 -16.70 5.45
N ARG A 170 -14.30 -18.02 5.48
CA ARG A 170 -13.11 -18.79 5.81
C ARG A 170 -12.85 -19.92 4.81
N SER A 171 -11.63 -20.41 4.88
CA SER A 171 -11.20 -21.71 4.39
C SER A 171 -10.33 -22.37 5.47
N ASN A 172 -9.73 -23.52 5.14
CA ASN A 172 -8.78 -24.20 6.01
C ASN A 172 -7.47 -23.44 6.19
N LEU A 173 -7.15 -22.49 5.30
CA LEU A 173 -5.86 -21.78 5.27
C LEU A 173 -5.97 -20.26 5.41
N TRP A 174 -7.18 -19.70 5.37
CA TRP A 174 -7.36 -18.26 5.41
C TRP A 174 -8.72 -17.82 5.95
N VAL A 175 -8.79 -16.55 6.35
CA VAL A 175 -10.02 -15.81 6.70
C VAL A 175 -10.08 -14.55 5.82
N LEU A 176 -11.23 -14.31 5.19
CA LEU A 176 -11.49 -13.20 4.27
C LEU A 176 -12.55 -12.28 4.88
N LEU A 177 -12.25 -10.99 4.96
CA LEU A 177 -13.11 -9.95 5.50
C LEU A 177 -13.35 -8.89 4.43
N PHE A 178 -14.62 -8.55 4.19
CA PHE A 178 -14.97 -7.41 3.34
C PHE A 178 -15.03 -6.13 4.17
N LYS A 179 -14.80 -4.99 3.54
CA LYS A 179 -14.88 -3.67 4.16
C LYS A 179 -15.43 -2.62 3.20
N GLY A 180 -16.36 -1.83 3.70
CA GLY A 180 -16.94 -0.70 2.99
C GLY A 180 -17.78 -1.10 1.76
N PRO A 181 -18.45 -0.12 1.13
CA PRO A 181 -19.11 -0.33 -0.14
C PRO A 181 -18.08 -0.56 -1.27
N PRO A 182 -18.52 -1.09 -2.42
CA PRO A 182 -17.68 -1.11 -3.61
C PRO A 182 -17.27 0.30 -4.05
N ALA A 183 -16.03 0.47 -4.51
CA ALA A 183 -15.53 1.74 -5.03
C ALA A 183 -15.63 1.79 -6.56
N SER A 184 -16.07 2.93 -7.12
CA SER A 184 -16.25 3.12 -8.57
C SER A 184 -14.93 3.14 -9.35
N GLU A 185 -13.82 3.44 -8.67
CA GLU A 185 -12.47 3.55 -9.25
C GLU A 185 -11.75 2.19 -9.34
N THR A 186 -12.35 1.12 -8.83
CA THR A 186 -11.76 -0.23 -8.80
C THR A 186 -11.44 -0.88 -10.14
N PRO A 187 -12.12 -0.57 -11.27
CA PRO A 187 -11.74 -1.13 -12.56
C PRO A 187 -10.30 -0.80 -12.99
N PHE A 188 -9.68 0.25 -12.43
CA PHE A 188 -8.29 0.61 -12.74
C PHE A 188 -7.27 -0.39 -12.18
N ILE A 189 -7.55 -1.03 -11.05
CA ILE A 189 -6.65 -2.03 -10.45
C ILE A 189 -7.08 -3.48 -10.70
N VAL A 190 -8.33 -3.71 -11.11
CA VAL A 190 -8.85 -5.04 -11.44
C VAL A 190 -8.99 -5.21 -12.95
N LYS A 191 -7.85 -5.48 -13.60
CA LYS A 191 -7.73 -5.63 -15.06
C LYS A 191 -7.84 -7.09 -15.53
N GLU A 192 -8.85 -7.81 -15.04
CA GLU A 192 -9.13 -9.17 -15.50
C GLU A 192 -10.33 -9.20 -16.44
N GLN A 193 -10.15 -9.80 -17.62
CA GLN A 193 -11.20 -9.83 -18.66
C GLN A 193 -12.49 -10.46 -18.13
N GLY A 194 -13.60 -9.74 -18.25
CA GLY A 194 -14.93 -10.17 -17.81
C GLY A 194 -15.16 -10.04 -16.31
N LYS A 195 -14.18 -9.49 -15.57
CA LYS A 195 -14.28 -9.17 -14.15
C LYS A 195 -14.52 -7.68 -13.88
N GLU A 196 -14.38 -6.83 -14.89
CA GLU A 196 -14.58 -5.38 -14.79
C GLU A 196 -16.04 -5.01 -14.46
N LYS A 197 -16.99 -5.89 -14.81
CA LYS A 197 -18.42 -5.72 -14.54
C LYS A 197 -18.84 -5.96 -13.10
N PHE A 198 -17.96 -6.52 -12.27
CA PHE A 198 -18.29 -6.81 -10.88
C PHE A 198 -18.05 -5.59 -10.00
N SER A 199 -18.78 -5.54 -8.90
CA SER A 199 -18.52 -4.56 -7.85
C SER A 199 -17.40 -5.07 -6.95
N TRP A 200 -16.37 -4.25 -6.76
CA TRP A 200 -15.17 -4.58 -5.98
C TRP A 200 -15.10 -3.70 -4.73
N SER A 201 -14.92 -4.34 -3.59
CA SER A 201 -14.76 -3.70 -2.28
C SER A 201 -13.37 -3.97 -1.73
N LEU A 202 -12.95 -3.14 -0.78
CA LEU A 202 -11.78 -3.43 0.03
C LEU A 202 -11.99 -4.77 0.75
N ALA A 203 -10.96 -5.59 0.74
CA ALA A 203 -10.96 -6.86 1.43
C ALA A 203 -9.61 -7.15 2.07
N TYR A 204 -9.68 -7.79 3.23
CA TYR A 204 -8.53 -8.27 3.97
C TYR A 204 -8.55 -9.79 4.01
N GLN A 205 -7.46 -10.41 3.60
CA GLN A 205 -7.33 -11.86 3.64
C GLN A 205 -6.14 -12.26 4.52
N MET A 206 -6.43 -12.92 5.63
CA MET A 206 -5.44 -13.40 6.61
C MET A 206 -5.15 -14.87 6.34
N PHE A 207 -3.88 -15.24 6.21
CA PHE A 207 -3.42 -16.58 5.89
C PHE A 207 -2.65 -17.20 7.05
N SER A 208 -2.85 -18.50 7.27
CA SER A 208 -2.07 -19.32 8.18
C SER A 208 -1.44 -20.48 7.43
N VAL A 209 -0.11 -20.60 7.50
CA VAL A 209 0.66 -21.73 6.95
C VAL A 209 0.30 -23.03 7.66
N ASN A 210 0.02 -22.96 8.96
CA ASN A 210 -0.37 -24.10 9.78
C ASN A 210 -1.88 -24.38 9.78
N GLY A 211 -2.64 -23.62 8.99
CA GLY A 211 -4.09 -23.71 8.90
C GLY A 211 -4.84 -22.87 9.94
N ILE A 212 -6.11 -22.64 9.66
CA ILE A 212 -7.04 -21.91 10.50
C ILE A 212 -7.78 -22.91 11.39
N PRO A 213 -7.76 -22.76 12.72
CA PRO A 213 -8.44 -23.68 13.63
C PRO A 213 -9.96 -23.69 13.41
N ASP A 214 -10.59 -24.81 13.78
CA ASP A 214 -12.03 -24.94 13.85
C ASP A 214 -12.44 -25.45 15.24
N PRO A 215 -13.19 -24.68 16.04
CA PRO A 215 -13.69 -23.33 15.78
C PRO A 215 -12.59 -22.27 15.64
N LEU A 216 -12.87 -21.21 14.86
CA LEU A 216 -12.00 -20.04 14.73
C LEU A 216 -11.90 -19.32 16.08
N THR A 217 -10.69 -18.91 16.46
CA THR A 217 -10.42 -18.09 17.65
C THR A 217 -9.54 -16.90 17.27
N LEU A 218 -9.58 -15.83 18.07
CA LEU A 218 -8.72 -14.66 17.85
C LEU A 218 -7.23 -14.96 18.12
N GLN A 219 -6.93 -16.07 18.80
CA GLN A 219 -5.57 -16.56 19.02
C GLN A 219 -5.04 -17.40 17.85
N ALA A 220 -5.82 -17.58 16.78
CA ALA A 220 -5.34 -18.23 15.57
C ALA A 220 -4.11 -17.47 15.02
N SER A 221 -3.03 -18.22 14.78
CA SER A 221 -1.77 -17.69 14.28
C SER A 221 -1.87 -17.35 12.80
N ILE A 222 -1.49 -16.14 12.41
CA ILE A 222 -1.49 -15.61 11.05
C ILE A 222 -0.07 -15.24 10.64
N ASP A 223 0.38 -15.79 9.52
CA ASP A 223 1.71 -15.54 8.95
C ASP A 223 1.66 -14.37 7.96
N ARG A 224 0.50 -14.12 7.35
CA ARG A 224 0.38 -13.14 6.28
C ARG A 224 -1.01 -12.52 6.19
N LEU A 225 -1.06 -11.23 5.94
CA LEU A 225 -2.24 -10.45 5.61
C LEU A 225 -2.12 -9.94 4.16
N GLU A 226 -3.18 -10.03 3.37
CA GLU A 226 -3.29 -9.39 2.06
C GLU A 226 -4.38 -8.32 2.11
N ILE A 227 -4.06 -7.10 1.69
CA ILE A 227 -5.01 -6.01 1.44
C ILE A 227 -5.25 -5.94 -0.07
N THR A 228 -6.49 -6.16 -0.50
CA THR A 228 -6.87 -6.31 -1.92
C THR A 228 -8.25 -5.74 -2.22
N ALA A 229 -8.57 -5.60 -3.50
CA ALA A 229 -9.94 -5.44 -3.96
C ALA A 229 -10.54 -6.82 -4.29
N GLN A 230 -11.68 -7.17 -3.69
CA GLN A 230 -12.40 -8.43 -3.95
C GLN A 230 -13.86 -8.17 -4.29
N SER A 231 -14.47 -9.08 -5.04
CA SER A 231 -15.90 -9.00 -5.36
C SER A 231 -16.72 -10.00 -4.56
N LEU A 232 -17.64 -9.48 -3.76
CA LEU A 232 -18.58 -10.31 -2.99
C LEU A 232 -19.47 -11.16 -3.91
N GLN A 233 -19.81 -10.64 -5.10
CA GLN A 233 -20.59 -11.37 -6.09
C GLN A 233 -19.83 -12.60 -6.60
N VAL A 234 -18.52 -12.46 -6.85
CA VAL A 234 -17.66 -13.56 -7.26
C VAL A 234 -17.54 -14.59 -6.14
N VAL A 235 -17.30 -14.16 -4.90
CA VAL A 235 -17.19 -15.06 -3.75
C VAL A 235 -18.46 -15.89 -3.56
N LYS A 236 -19.62 -15.23 -3.50
CA LYS A 236 -20.91 -15.90 -3.25
C LYS A 236 -21.37 -16.79 -4.40
N ALA A 237 -21.18 -16.36 -5.65
CA ALA A 237 -21.71 -17.08 -6.81
C ALA A 237 -20.74 -18.14 -7.36
N ARG A 238 -19.42 -17.89 -7.29
CA ARG A 238 -18.41 -18.69 -7.99
C ARG A 238 -17.45 -19.43 -7.06
N GLN A 239 -17.38 -19.07 -5.78
CA GLN A 239 -16.39 -19.64 -4.85
C GLN A 239 -17.03 -20.20 -3.57
N ARG A 240 -18.35 -20.47 -3.60
CA ARG A 240 -19.12 -20.99 -2.46
C ARG A 240 -18.53 -22.27 -1.85
N LEU A 241 -17.90 -23.12 -2.65
CA LEU A 241 -17.32 -24.40 -2.18
C LEU A 241 -16.02 -24.23 -1.40
N THR A 242 -15.34 -23.08 -1.53
CA THR A 242 -14.06 -22.81 -0.87
C THR A 242 -14.15 -21.68 0.16
N HIS A 243 -15.24 -20.91 0.14
CA HIS A 243 -15.51 -19.76 1.00
C HIS A 243 -16.73 -20.06 1.88
N GLU A 244 -16.49 -20.67 3.03
CA GLU A 244 -17.53 -20.89 4.03
C GLU A 244 -17.87 -19.56 4.72
N PRO A 245 -19.14 -19.09 4.70
CA PRO A 245 -19.52 -17.89 5.43
C PRO A 245 -19.37 -18.07 6.94
N ILE A 246 -18.79 -17.08 7.61
CA ILE A 246 -18.65 -17.07 9.07
C ILE A 246 -19.10 -15.74 9.67
N MET A 247 -19.30 -15.74 10.98
CA MET A 247 -19.42 -14.50 11.74
C MET A 247 -18.10 -13.73 11.67
N ASN A 248 -18.19 -12.42 11.50
CA ASN A 248 -17.03 -11.54 11.47
C ASN A 248 -16.25 -11.65 12.81
N PRO A 249 -14.97 -12.10 12.79
CA PRO A 249 -14.19 -12.27 14.01
C PRO A 249 -13.96 -10.96 14.78
N PHE A 250 -14.12 -9.81 14.12
CA PHE A 250 -13.95 -8.49 14.73
C PHE A 250 -15.27 -7.86 15.23
N SER A 251 -16.41 -8.54 15.09
CA SER A 251 -17.67 -8.06 15.68
C SER A 251 -17.69 -8.27 17.20
N GLN A 252 -18.51 -7.49 17.91
CA GLN A 252 -18.63 -7.59 19.37
C GLN A 252 -19.17 -8.97 19.79
N GLU A 253 -20.10 -9.50 19.02
CA GLU A 253 -20.80 -10.76 19.21
C GLU A 253 -19.84 -11.95 19.10
N PHE A 254 -18.86 -11.88 18.20
CA PHE A 254 -17.83 -12.91 18.12
C PHE A 254 -16.92 -12.87 19.35
N GLN A 255 -16.51 -11.68 19.80
CA GLN A 255 -15.64 -11.50 20.96
C GLN A 255 -16.30 -11.92 22.27
N GLN A 256 -17.62 -11.75 22.39
CA GLN A 256 -18.40 -12.15 23.56
C GLN A 256 -18.74 -13.64 23.58
N ARG A 257 -18.43 -14.38 22.50
CA ARG A 257 -18.71 -15.81 22.44
C ARG A 257 -17.85 -16.54 23.47
N PRO A 258 -18.43 -17.41 24.32
CA PRO A 258 -17.64 -18.22 25.23
C PRO A 258 -16.65 -19.07 24.43
N GLU A 259 -15.42 -19.15 24.90
CA GLU A 259 -14.39 -19.99 24.28
C GLU A 259 -14.90 -21.43 24.21
N ILE A 260 -15.15 -21.90 22.99
CA ILE A 260 -15.46 -23.30 22.76
C ILE A 260 -14.13 -24.03 22.97
N LEU A 261 -14.05 -24.82 24.05
CA LEU A 261 -12.90 -25.68 24.29
C LEU A 261 -12.67 -26.55 23.05
N LEU A 262 -11.52 -26.35 22.41
CA LEU A 262 -11.10 -27.17 21.29
C LEU A 262 -11.06 -28.62 21.75
N SER A 263 -11.81 -29.49 21.08
CA SER A 263 -11.65 -30.94 21.27
C SER A 263 -10.17 -31.29 21.08
N PRO A 264 -9.55 -32.07 21.98
CA PRO A 264 -8.15 -32.42 21.85
C PRO A 264 -7.90 -33.01 20.46
N LYS A 265 -6.89 -32.49 19.75
CA LYS A 265 -6.48 -33.01 18.43
C LYS A 265 -6.35 -34.52 18.56
N LYS A 266 -7.15 -35.29 17.81
CA LYS A 266 -6.97 -36.74 17.71
C LYS A 266 -5.54 -36.97 17.24
N THR A 267 -4.73 -37.61 18.07
CA THR A 267 -3.38 -38.00 17.70
C THR A 267 -3.48 -38.94 16.50
N ILE A 268 -2.94 -38.55 15.35
CA ILE A 268 -2.82 -39.44 14.20
C ILE A 268 -1.79 -40.51 14.61
N PRO A 269 -2.13 -41.81 14.58
CA PRO A 269 -1.16 -42.86 14.88
C PRO A 269 0.00 -42.77 13.90
N LEU A 270 1.24 -42.75 14.40
CA LEU A 270 2.41 -42.88 13.54
C LEU A 270 2.43 -44.32 12.99
N PRO A 271 2.68 -44.52 11.68
CA PRO A 271 2.90 -45.86 11.16
C PRO A 271 4.11 -46.48 11.86
N GLN A 272 3.90 -47.66 12.46
CA GLN A 272 4.99 -48.51 12.91
C GLN A 272 5.52 -49.24 11.68
N TYR A 273 6.77 -48.99 11.32
CA TYR A 273 7.49 -49.80 10.34
C TYR A 273 8.20 -50.92 11.11
N GLU A 274 8.16 -52.15 10.60
CA GLU A 274 8.99 -53.25 11.11
C GLU A 274 10.47 -52.96 10.76
N ASP A 275 11.39 -53.29 11.67
CA ASP A 275 12.84 -53.09 11.53
C ASP A 275 13.47 -53.95 10.42
#